data_AF-A0A8J5UHC7-F1
#
_entry.id   AF-A0A8J5UHC7-F1
#
_cell.length_a   1.000
_cell.length_b   1.000
_cell.length_c   1.000
_cell.angle_alpha   90.00
_cell.angle_beta   90.00
_cell.angle_gamma   90.00
#
_symmetry.space_group_name_H-M   'P 1'
#
loop_
_entity.id
_entity.type
_entity.pdbx_description
1 polymer ?
#
loop_
_entity_poly.entity_id
_entity_poly.type
_entity_poly.pdbx_seq_one_letter_code
_entity_poly.pdbx_strand_id
1 'polypeptide(L)'
;MAVGISTQEVNNALEQAFKATPPTTSRLYTQLKQTRRIQPKFHVTLLHKAGSKEHPELWQRYAALQKEAEAAGDPEGKVGECDVMLERAVFDDRIMAIVVRLADQNDQWQCVNRVAHITVGTRDDSVKPKESNDLLGRWLEVGSSLETKIGEVVFEERPTLKGTVAPVLSKF
;
A
#
# COMPACT_ATOMS: atom_id res chain seq x y z
N MET A 1 -11.08 3.07 5.28
CA MET A 1 -10.28 4.31 5.27
C MET A 1 -8.91 4.01 4.66
N ALA A 2 -8.37 4.89 3.83
CA ALA A 2 -7.04 4.73 3.25
C ALA A 2 -6.35 6.07 2.97
N VAL A 3 -5.02 6.03 2.83
CA VAL A 3 -4.21 7.14 2.34
C VAL A 3 -3.98 6.94 0.84
N GLY A 4 -4.58 7.77 0.00
CA GLY A 4 -4.33 7.79 -1.44
C GLY A 4 -3.03 8.51 -1.75
N ILE A 5 -2.25 7.98 -2.70
CA ILE A 5 -0.92 8.48 -3.06
C ILE A 5 -0.84 8.65 -4.58
N SER A 6 -0.06 9.63 -5.04
CA SER A 6 0.19 9.87 -6.46
C SER A 6 0.68 8.61 -7.19
N THR A 7 -0.07 8.19 -8.20
CA THR A 7 0.33 7.08 -9.08
C THR A 7 1.66 7.35 -9.77
N GLN A 8 1.90 8.60 -10.17
CA GLN A 8 3.15 8.96 -10.85
C GLN A 8 4.36 8.84 -9.93
N GLU A 9 4.27 9.32 -8.70
CA GLU A 9 5.40 9.30 -7.75
C GLU A 9 5.75 7.86 -7.34
N VAL A 10 4.76 7.02 -7.07
CA VAL A 10 5.00 5.59 -6.75
C VAL A 10 5.63 4.86 -7.94
N ASN A 11 5.14 5.10 -9.16
CA ASN A 11 5.74 4.49 -10.35
C ASN A 11 7.17 4.96 -10.57
N ASN A 12 7.47 6.25 -10.39
CA ASN A 12 8.83 6.78 -10.50
C ASN A 12 9.77 6.14 -9.47
N ALA A 13 9.32 5.99 -8.22
CA ALA A 13 10.11 5.34 -7.17
C ALA A 13 10.40 3.88 -7.52
N LEU A 14 9.40 3.13 -7.99
CA LEU A 14 9.57 1.75 -8.45
C LEU A 14 10.55 1.66 -9.64
N GLU A 15 10.42 2.54 -10.62
CA GLU A 15 11.31 2.56 -11.77
C GLU A 15 12.76 2.80 -11.37
N GLN A 16 13.00 3.77 -10.47
CA GLN A 16 14.34 4.04 -9.96
C GLN A 16 14.90 2.85 -9.17
N ALA A 17 14.11 2.28 -8.25
CA ALA A 17 14.53 1.16 -7.41
C ALA A 17 14.90 -0.09 -8.22
N PHE A 18 14.14 -0.38 -9.29
CA PHE A 18 14.37 -1.58 -10.10
C PHE A 18 15.35 -1.36 -11.27
N LYS A 19 15.73 -0.12 -11.60
CA LYS A 19 16.58 0.22 -12.76
C LYS A 19 17.91 -0.54 -12.81
N ALA A 20 18.57 -0.71 -11.66
CA ALA A 20 19.88 -1.34 -11.55
C ALA A 20 19.82 -2.78 -11.01
N THR A 21 18.62 -3.36 -10.87
CA THR A 21 18.45 -4.70 -10.29
C THR A 21 18.66 -5.80 -11.33
N PRO A 22 19.24 -6.96 -10.96
CA PRO A 22 19.40 -8.09 -11.87
C PRO A 22 18.07 -8.57 -12.45
N PRO A 23 18.06 -9.20 -13.65
CA PRO A 23 16.84 -9.73 -14.26
C PRO A 23 16.05 -10.72 -13.38
N THR A 24 16.76 -11.48 -12.54
CA THR A 24 16.16 -12.40 -11.58
C THR A 24 15.33 -11.67 -10.52
N THR A 25 15.81 -10.51 -10.06
CA THR A 25 15.16 -9.65 -9.06
C THR A 25 14.03 -8.82 -9.68
N SER A 26 14.20 -8.30 -10.89
CA SER A 26 13.20 -7.46 -11.58
C SER A 26 12.13 -8.24 -12.35
N ARG A 27 12.18 -9.58 -12.33
CA ARG A 27 11.29 -10.44 -13.14
C ARG A 27 9.81 -10.15 -12.93
N LEU A 28 9.33 -10.17 -11.68
CA LEU A 28 7.91 -9.92 -11.40
C LEU A 28 7.52 -8.48 -11.78
N TYR A 29 8.33 -7.48 -11.39
CA TYR A 29 8.05 -6.09 -11.73
C TYR A 29 7.90 -5.89 -13.24
N THR A 30 8.83 -6.46 -14.02
CA THR A 30 8.79 -6.42 -15.48
C THR A 30 7.53 -7.08 -16.04
N GLN A 31 7.16 -8.26 -15.51
CA GLN A 31 5.93 -8.95 -15.89
C GLN A 31 4.69 -8.09 -15.59
N LEU A 32 4.61 -7.46 -14.41
CA LEU A 32 3.49 -6.60 -14.03
C LEU A 32 3.36 -5.38 -14.96
N LYS A 33 4.49 -4.77 -15.37
CA LYS A 33 4.49 -3.69 -16.37
C LYS A 33 3.96 -4.17 -17.71
N GLN A 34 4.54 -5.24 -18.25
CA GLN A 34 4.22 -5.75 -19.59
C GLN A 34 2.76 -6.21 -19.71
N THR A 35 2.23 -6.79 -18.63
CA THR A 35 0.84 -7.27 -18.58
C THR A 35 -0.16 -6.21 -18.10
N ARG A 36 0.30 -4.98 -17.84
CA ARG A 36 -0.51 -3.86 -17.31
C ARG A 36 -1.23 -4.21 -16.01
N ARG A 37 -0.56 -4.98 -15.14
CA ARG A 37 -1.07 -5.44 -13.84
C ARG A 37 -0.55 -4.65 -12.64
N ILE A 38 0.20 -3.58 -12.90
CA ILE A 38 0.43 -2.53 -11.90
C ILE A 38 -0.90 -1.81 -11.65
N GLN A 39 -1.26 -1.60 -10.39
CA GLN A 39 -2.52 -0.95 -10.04
C GLN A 39 -2.59 0.46 -10.63
N PRO A 40 -3.76 0.88 -11.16
CA PRO A 40 -3.92 2.21 -11.72
C PRO A 40 -3.96 3.31 -10.64
N LYS A 41 -4.21 2.94 -9.38
CA LYS A 41 -4.28 3.83 -8.22
C LYS A 41 -3.63 3.15 -7.03
N PHE A 42 -2.84 3.90 -6.27
CA PHE A 42 -2.18 3.40 -5.08
C PHE A 42 -2.79 4.00 -3.82
N HIS A 43 -2.85 3.17 -2.78
CA HIS A 43 -3.29 3.58 -1.46
C HIS A 43 -2.67 2.70 -0.38
N VAL A 44 -2.53 3.26 0.82
CA VAL A 44 -2.25 2.52 2.04
C VAL A 44 -3.57 2.30 2.78
N THR A 45 -3.96 1.05 2.98
CA THR A 45 -5.18 0.75 3.74
C THR A 45 -4.95 1.02 5.22
N LEU A 46 -5.71 1.95 5.80
CA LEU A 46 -5.66 2.21 7.24
C LEU A 46 -6.54 1.23 8.02
N LEU A 47 -7.79 1.08 7.57
CA LEU A 47 -8.75 0.15 8.14
C LEU A 47 -9.75 -0.31 7.07
N HIS A 48 -9.82 -1.63 6.89
CA HIS A 48 -10.82 -2.28 6.03
C HIS A 48 -12.11 -2.53 6.83
N LYS A 49 -13.26 -2.54 6.16
CA LYS A 49 -14.57 -2.82 6.80
C LYS A 49 -14.60 -4.16 7.54
N ALA A 50 -13.86 -5.16 7.06
CA ALA A 50 -13.76 -6.46 7.72
C ALA A 50 -13.11 -6.40 9.11
N GLY A 51 -12.26 -5.40 9.36
CA GLY A 51 -11.60 -5.17 10.66
C GLY A 51 -12.40 -4.27 11.61
N SER A 52 -13.62 -3.86 11.24
CA SER A 52 -14.38 -2.88 12.04
C SER A 52 -14.88 -3.43 13.36
N LYS A 53 -15.06 -4.75 13.46
CA LYS A 53 -15.51 -5.40 14.70
C LYS A 53 -14.38 -5.56 15.71
N GLU A 54 -13.16 -5.76 15.20
CA GLU A 54 -11.92 -5.86 15.97
C GLU A 54 -11.42 -4.48 16.43
N HIS A 55 -11.73 -3.42 15.66
CA HIS A 55 -11.32 -2.05 15.95
C HIS A 55 -12.52 -1.07 15.94
N PRO A 56 -13.53 -1.26 16.81
CA PRO A 56 -14.79 -0.51 16.75
C PRO A 56 -14.61 0.99 17.01
N GLU A 57 -13.75 1.38 17.95
CA GLU A 57 -13.49 2.78 18.28
C GLU A 57 -12.82 3.52 17.11
N LEU A 58 -11.79 2.91 16.51
CA LEU A 58 -11.11 3.46 15.35
C LEU A 58 -12.04 3.55 14.14
N TRP A 59 -12.88 2.52 13.93
CA TRP A 59 -13.90 2.55 12.87
C TRP A 59 -14.90 3.68 13.07
N GLN A 60 -15.39 3.88 14.29
CA GLN A 60 -16.32 4.98 14.61
C GLN A 60 -15.68 6.35 14.37
N ARG A 61 -14.42 6.54 14.80
CA ARG A 61 -13.67 7.78 14.53
C ARG A 61 -13.58 8.07 13.03
N TYR A 62 -13.16 7.10 12.23
CA TYR A 62 -13.07 7.28 10.78
C TYR A 62 -14.42 7.50 10.10
N ALA A 63 -15.48 6.85 10.58
CA ALA A 63 -16.84 7.05 10.06
C ALA A 63 -17.38 8.46 10.42
N ALA A 64 -17.06 8.98 11.60
CA ALA A 64 -17.43 10.33 12.00
C ALA A 64 -16.77 11.39 11.11
N LEU A 65 -15.45 11.28 10.89
CA LEU A 65 -14.71 12.17 9.99
C LEU A 65 -15.28 12.15 8.56
N GLN A 66 -15.62 10.97 8.04
CA GLN A 66 -16.25 10.85 6.74
C GLN A 66 -17.59 11.60 6.69
N LYS A 67 -18.44 11.42 7.71
CA LYS A 67 -19.74 12.09 7.79
C LYS A 67 -19.62 13.62 7.86
N GLU A 68 -18.59 14.12 8.56
CA GLU A 68 -18.28 15.54 8.62
C GLU A 68 -17.87 16.10 7.25
N ALA A 69 -17.01 15.40 6.51
CA ALA A 69 -16.62 15.78 5.15
C ALA A 69 -17.81 15.77 4.18
N GLU A 70 -18.67 14.75 4.26
CA GLU A 70 -19.91 14.67 3.47
C GLU A 70 -20.85 15.85 3.78
N ALA A 71 -21.01 16.21 5.06
CA ALA A 71 -21.83 17.35 5.48
C ALA A 71 -21.25 18.70 5.03
N ALA A 72 -19.92 18.80 4.91
CA ALA A 72 -19.23 19.97 4.36
C ALA A 72 -19.33 20.07 2.82
N GLY A 73 -19.95 19.09 2.16
CA GLY A 73 -20.15 19.09 0.71
C GLY A 73 -18.91 18.68 -0.08
N ASP A 74 -17.97 17.94 0.50
CA ASP A 74 -16.83 17.36 -0.23
C ASP A 74 -17.22 16.02 -0.89
N PRO A 75 -17.43 15.98 -2.22
CA PRO A 75 -17.80 14.75 -2.92
C PRO A 75 -16.69 13.70 -3.00
N GLU A 76 -15.42 14.09 -2.77
CA GLU A 76 -14.29 13.16 -2.71
C GLU A 76 -14.11 12.57 -1.29
N GLY A 77 -14.79 13.16 -0.30
CA GLY A 77 -14.78 12.71 1.09
C GLY A 77 -13.39 12.81 1.72
N LYS A 78 -12.57 13.81 1.36
CA LYS A 78 -11.26 13.98 1.96
C LYS A 78 -11.43 14.36 3.42
N VAL A 79 -10.78 13.60 4.30
CA VAL A 79 -10.86 13.79 5.75
C VAL A 79 -9.55 14.29 6.35
N GLY A 80 -8.49 14.37 5.55
CA GLY A 80 -7.22 14.98 5.93
C GLY A 80 -6.05 14.51 5.07
N GLU A 81 -4.85 14.72 5.58
CA GLU A 81 -3.59 14.40 4.89
C GLU A 81 -2.71 13.51 5.77
N CYS A 82 -1.93 12.64 5.13
CA CYS A 82 -0.95 11.79 5.79
C CYS A 82 0.19 11.51 4.81
N ASP A 83 1.40 11.95 5.15
CA ASP A 83 2.57 11.67 4.35
C ASP A 83 2.97 10.18 4.51
N VAL A 84 3.54 9.59 3.46
CA VAL A 84 3.88 8.17 3.40
C VAL A 84 5.32 8.00 2.93
N MET A 85 6.17 7.44 3.79
CA MET A 85 7.56 7.13 3.46
C MET A 85 7.67 5.73 2.86
N LEU A 86 8.24 5.61 1.67
CA LEU A 86 8.47 4.32 1.01
C LEU A 86 9.77 3.68 1.51
N GLU A 87 9.72 2.45 2.00
CA GLU A 87 10.91 1.79 2.56
C GLU A 87 11.54 0.77 1.63
N ARG A 88 10.73 -0.17 1.14
CA ARG A 88 11.18 -1.26 0.26
C ARG A 88 10.02 -1.88 -0.50
N ALA A 89 10.29 -2.37 -1.70
CA ALA A 89 9.41 -3.30 -2.40
C ALA A 89 9.70 -4.73 -1.92
N VAL A 90 8.65 -5.49 -1.59
CA VAL A 90 8.70 -6.90 -1.20
C VAL A 90 7.80 -7.68 -2.16
N PHE A 91 8.28 -8.82 -2.64
CA PHE A 91 7.57 -9.59 -3.66
C PHE A 91 7.91 -11.08 -3.62
N ASP A 92 7.02 -11.89 -4.17
CA ASP A 92 7.25 -13.30 -4.48
C ASP A 92 6.94 -13.57 -5.97
N ASP A 93 6.54 -14.78 -6.35
CA ASP A 93 6.12 -15.12 -7.72
C ASP A 93 4.64 -14.76 -8.02
N ARG A 94 3.90 -14.22 -7.05
CA ARG A 94 2.45 -13.96 -7.10
C ARG A 94 2.11 -12.49 -6.99
N ILE A 95 2.73 -11.75 -6.08
CA ILE A 95 2.33 -10.39 -5.73
C ILE A 95 3.53 -9.52 -5.36
N MET A 96 3.39 -8.21 -5.59
CA MET A 96 4.36 -7.20 -5.17
C MET A 96 3.67 -6.15 -4.31
N ALA A 97 4.31 -5.76 -3.21
CA ALA A 97 3.88 -4.69 -2.33
C ALA A 97 5.06 -3.79 -1.93
N ILE A 98 4.78 -2.53 -1.60
CA ILE A 98 5.75 -1.60 -1.01
C ILE A 98 5.44 -1.50 0.48
N VAL A 99 6.42 -1.80 1.32
CA VAL A 99 6.38 -1.50 2.75
C VAL A 99 6.55 -0.01 2.93
N VAL A 100 5.68 0.58 3.75
CA VAL A 100 5.67 2.02 4.01
C VAL A 100 5.63 2.33 5.50
N ARG A 101 6.00 3.55 5.87
CA ARG A 101 5.62 4.15 7.15
C ARG A 101 4.71 5.34 6.92
N LEU A 102 3.70 5.46 7.77
CA LEU A 102 2.92 6.69 7.86
C LEU A 102 3.78 7.73 8.59
N ALA A 103 4.06 8.86 7.94
CA ALA A 103 4.75 10.00 8.52
C ALA A 103 3.71 10.95 9.13
N ASP A 104 2.99 10.43 10.14
CA ASP A 104 1.94 11.15 10.82
C ASP A 104 2.45 11.70 12.16
N GLN A 105 2.72 13.00 12.21
CA GLN A 105 3.33 13.65 13.37
C GLN A 105 2.41 13.68 14.60
N ASN A 106 1.09 13.51 14.40
CA ASN A 106 0.09 13.69 15.45
C ASN A 106 -0.64 12.40 15.81
N ASP A 107 -0.19 11.24 15.31
CA ASP A 107 -0.83 9.93 15.49
C ASP A 107 -2.35 9.95 15.20
N GLN A 108 -2.75 10.75 14.20
CA GLN A 108 -4.14 10.87 13.76
C GLN A 108 -4.63 9.66 12.96
N TRP A 109 -3.74 9.00 12.24
CA TRP A 109 -3.99 7.97 11.25
C TRP A 109 -3.32 6.67 11.65
N GLN A 110 -4.13 5.76 12.17
CA GLN A 110 -3.70 4.42 12.53
C GLN A 110 -3.98 3.42 11.40
N CYS A 111 -2.94 2.67 11.02
CA CYS A 111 -3.06 1.47 10.19
C CYS A 111 -3.19 0.23 11.09
N VAL A 112 -4.20 -0.60 10.85
CA VAL A 112 -4.40 -1.85 11.63
C VAL A 112 -3.66 -3.05 11.02
N ASN A 113 -3.18 -2.94 9.79
CA ASN A 113 -2.39 -4.01 9.19
C ASN A 113 -1.05 -4.11 9.94
N ARG A 114 -0.60 -5.35 10.20
CA ARG A 114 0.71 -5.62 10.84
C ARG A 114 1.86 -4.92 10.13
N VAL A 115 1.78 -4.79 8.81
CA VAL A 115 2.70 -4.01 7.98
C VAL A 115 1.88 -3.03 7.14
N ALA A 116 2.11 -1.74 7.31
CA ALA A 116 1.56 -0.72 6.43
C ALA A 116 2.19 -0.86 5.04
N HIS A 117 1.37 -0.93 4.00
CA HIS A 117 1.85 -1.22 2.65
C HIS A 117 0.96 -0.66 1.55
N ILE A 118 1.54 -0.58 0.36
CA ILE A 118 0.86 -0.34 -0.92
C ILE A 118 0.95 -1.62 -1.74
N THR A 119 -0.15 -2.15 -2.23
CA THR A 119 -0.08 -3.27 -3.19
C THR A 119 0.26 -2.72 -4.58
N VAL A 120 1.36 -3.18 -5.18
CA VAL A 120 1.82 -2.71 -6.50
C VAL A 120 1.03 -3.39 -7.62
N GLY A 121 0.84 -4.70 -7.52
CA GLY A 121 0.18 -5.50 -8.55
C GLY A 121 0.21 -6.98 -8.26
N THR A 122 -0.65 -7.72 -8.95
CA THR A 122 -0.77 -9.18 -8.82
C THR A 122 -0.42 -9.84 -10.14
N ARG A 123 0.15 -11.05 -10.11
CA ARG A 123 0.57 -11.79 -11.30
C ARG A 123 -0.57 -12.00 -12.29
N ASP A 124 -1.74 -12.35 -11.78
CA ASP A 124 -2.94 -12.66 -12.55
C ASP A 124 -4.20 -12.49 -11.67
N ASP A 125 -5.39 -12.68 -12.25
CA ASP A 125 -6.68 -12.43 -11.57
C ASP A 125 -7.06 -13.50 -10.52
N SER A 126 -6.32 -14.62 -10.49
CA SER A 126 -6.44 -15.63 -9.44
C SER A 126 -5.81 -15.17 -8.12
N VAL A 127 -4.85 -14.24 -8.18
CA VAL A 127 -4.17 -13.68 -7.02
C VAL A 127 -4.91 -12.44 -6.55
N LYS A 128 -5.38 -12.46 -5.30
CA LYS A 128 -6.14 -11.32 -4.73
C LYS A 128 -5.19 -10.32 -4.07
N PRO A 129 -5.41 -8.99 -4.23
CA PRO A 129 -4.56 -7.98 -3.60
C PRO A 129 -4.39 -8.14 -2.09
N LYS A 130 -5.38 -8.71 -1.37
CA LYS A 130 -5.28 -8.97 0.07
C LYS A 130 -4.13 -9.90 0.47
N GLU A 131 -3.66 -10.75 -0.45
CA GLU A 131 -2.53 -11.68 -0.24
C GLU A 131 -1.21 -10.93 0.06
N SER A 132 -1.14 -9.62 -0.19
CA SER A 132 0.00 -8.80 0.22
C SER A 132 0.19 -8.80 1.74
N ASN A 133 -0.89 -8.90 2.52
CA ASN A 133 -0.78 -9.06 3.98
C ASN A 133 -0.09 -10.37 4.36
N ASP A 134 -0.43 -11.46 3.65
CA ASP A 134 0.14 -12.79 3.90
C ASP A 134 1.62 -12.83 3.50
N LEU A 135 1.96 -12.24 2.34
CA LEU A 135 3.35 -12.09 1.89
C LEU A 135 4.18 -11.31 2.93
N LEU A 136 3.68 -10.15 3.37
CA LEU A 136 4.41 -9.28 4.29
C LEU A 136 4.50 -9.88 5.70
N GLY A 137 3.47 -10.60 6.15
CA GLY A 137 3.50 -11.37 7.39
C GLY A 137 4.59 -12.44 7.37
N ARG A 138 4.66 -13.23 6.28
CA ARG A 138 5.74 -14.20 6.07
C ARG A 138 7.11 -13.53 6.00
N TRP A 139 7.24 -12.44 5.24
CA TRP A 139 8.50 -11.71 5.10
C TRP A 139 9.03 -11.22 6.46
N LEU A 140 8.17 -10.74 7.36
CA LEU A 140 8.56 -10.38 8.72
C LEU A 140 9.12 -11.56 9.54
N GLU A 141 8.66 -12.79 9.27
CA GLU A 141 9.01 -13.96 10.06
C GLU A 141 10.25 -14.69 9.52
N VAL A 142 10.36 -14.82 8.20
CA VAL A 142 11.42 -15.63 7.57
C VAL A 142 12.41 -14.80 6.75
N GLY A 143 12.14 -13.52 6.52
CA GLY A 143 12.97 -12.63 5.73
C GLY A 143 12.99 -12.93 4.23
N SER A 144 13.85 -12.21 3.52
CA SER A 144 14.07 -12.30 2.07
C SER A 144 15.28 -13.18 1.78
N SER A 145 15.10 -14.24 0.99
CA SER A 145 16.18 -15.10 0.50
C SER A 145 15.72 -15.97 -0.68
N LEU A 146 16.67 -16.62 -1.35
CA LEU A 146 16.36 -17.61 -2.38
C LEU A 146 15.55 -18.80 -1.82
N GLU A 147 15.79 -19.20 -0.58
CA GLU A 147 15.08 -20.32 0.08
C GLU A 147 13.63 -19.95 0.42
N THR A 148 13.40 -18.73 0.90
CA THR A 148 12.05 -18.25 1.24
C THR A 148 11.24 -17.87 0.00
N LYS A 149 11.92 -17.71 -1.15
CA LYS A 149 11.37 -17.23 -2.43
C LYS A 149 10.74 -15.83 -2.33
N ILE A 150 11.14 -15.08 -1.31
CA ILE A 150 10.74 -13.69 -1.11
C ILE A 150 11.92 -12.85 -1.57
N GLY A 151 11.66 -11.91 -2.48
CA GLY A 151 12.60 -10.88 -2.89
C GLY A 151 12.27 -9.55 -2.20
N GLU A 152 13.30 -8.73 -2.02
CA GLU A 152 13.12 -7.35 -1.60
C GLU A 152 14.07 -6.41 -2.35
N VAL A 153 13.64 -5.17 -2.56
CA VAL A 153 14.44 -4.08 -3.10
C VAL A 153 14.20 -2.85 -2.23
N VAL A 154 15.26 -2.31 -1.63
CA VAL A 154 15.19 -1.13 -0.75
C VAL A 154 15.13 0.14 -1.59
N PHE A 155 14.27 1.09 -1.20
CA PHE A 155 14.34 2.45 -1.76
C PHE A 155 15.46 3.21 -1.05
N GLU A 156 16.58 3.46 -1.72
CA GLU A 156 17.78 4.06 -1.11
C GLU A 156 17.48 5.43 -0.47
N GLU A 157 16.78 6.30 -1.20
CA GLU A 157 16.43 7.66 -0.73
C GLU A 157 15.23 7.70 0.22
N ARG A 158 14.50 6.58 0.37
CA ARG A 158 13.26 6.47 1.16
C ARG A 158 12.33 7.66 0.98
N PRO A 159 11.86 7.93 -0.25
CA PRO A 159 11.07 9.12 -0.54
C PRO A 159 9.81 9.16 0.32
N THR A 160 9.50 10.35 0.84
CA THR A 160 8.24 10.63 1.54
C THR A 160 7.29 11.31 0.58
N LEU A 161 6.16 10.67 0.31
CA LEU A 161 5.15 11.12 -0.65
C LEU A 161 3.98 11.75 0.09
N LYS A 162 3.42 12.82 -0.47
CA LYS A 162 2.20 13.44 0.04
C LYS A 162 1.02 12.49 -0.17
N GLY A 163 0.21 12.32 0.87
CA GLY A 163 -0.95 11.44 0.84
C GLY A 163 -2.23 12.12 1.33
N THR A 164 -3.35 11.75 0.72
CA THR A 164 -4.67 12.26 1.09
C THR A 164 -5.48 11.14 1.74
N VAL A 165 -6.06 11.39 2.90
CA VAL A 165 -6.87 10.42 3.62
C VAL A 165 -8.32 10.55 3.21
N ALA A 166 -8.90 9.45 2.77
CA ALA A 166 -10.28 9.39 2.28
C ALA A 166 -10.87 7.98 2.44
N PRO A 167 -12.21 7.85 2.51
CA PRO A 167 -12.87 6.56 2.43
C PRO A 167 -12.63 5.95 1.05
N VAL A 168 -12.30 4.66 1.01
CA VAL A 168 -12.26 3.91 -0.24
C VAL A 168 -13.66 3.40 -0.51
N LEU A 169 -14.39 4.10 -1.38
CA LEU A 169 -15.66 3.61 -1.89
C LEU A 169 -15.38 2.42 -2.80
N SER A 170 -15.84 1.23 -2.41
CA SER A 170 -15.97 0.12 -3.37
C SER A 170 -16.99 0.54 -4.42
N LYS A 171 -16.52 0.93 -5.60
CA LYS A 171 -17.38 0.96 -6.78
C LYS A 171 -17.72 -0.49 -7.10
N PHE A 172 -18.98 -0.86 -6.88
CA PHE A 172 -19.56 -2.09 -7.40
C PHE A 172 -19.61 -2.05 -8.93
#